data_AF-A0AAX3SB21-F1
#
_entry.id   AF-A0AAX3SB21-F1
#
_cell.length_a   1.000
_cell.length_b   1.000
_cell.length_c   1.000
_cell.angle_alpha   90.00
_cell.angle_beta   90.00
_cell.angle_gamma   90.00
#
_symmetry.space_group_name_H-M   'P 1'
#
loop_
_entity.id
_entity.type
_entity.pdbx_description
1 polymer ?
#
loop_
_entity_poly.entity_id
_entity_poly.type
_entity_poly.pdbx_seq_one_letter_code
_entity_poly.pdbx_strand_id
1 'polypeptide(L)'
;MVALPHPAVTAVRVVSACVVVAFLAGCAGSATRQGMEAPEDYFSMSLPGMKGATPQMSPVDPIDAHLRSLQTPPPTAIRQALLEQHQQWAGTPYRIGGTTERGIDCSALVRNVFRDTFNLQLPRSTQDQVHEGRPIDRQELQAGDLVFFRPPGAYNHVGIYVGDGHFLHASTSQGVIISSLDNNYWQRYYWQSRRTLEPTNLAQLGSRFTQ
;
A
#
# COMPACT_ATOMS: atom_id res chain seq x y z
N MET A 1 36.02 -10.15 54.56
CA MET A 1 37.01 -9.43 53.74
C MET A 1 37.84 -10.44 52.97
N VAL A 2 37.51 -10.74 51.71
CA VAL A 2 38.45 -11.14 50.65
C VAL A 2 37.75 -10.82 49.32
N ALA A 3 38.46 -10.09 48.46
CA ALA A 3 37.98 -9.47 47.23
C ALA A 3 37.83 -10.45 46.07
N LEU A 4 36.87 -10.14 45.18
CA LEU A 4 36.72 -10.71 43.83
C LEU A 4 37.87 -10.26 42.92
N PRO A 5 38.17 -11.02 41.86
CA PRO A 5 38.51 -10.41 40.59
C PRO A 5 37.49 -10.73 39.49
N HIS A 6 37.08 -9.68 38.79
CA HIS A 6 36.23 -9.66 37.62
C HIS A 6 36.98 -10.22 36.39
N PRO A 7 36.31 -10.89 35.43
CA PRO A 7 36.90 -11.09 34.12
C PRO A 7 36.92 -9.76 33.34
N ALA A 8 38.11 -9.38 32.91
CA ALA A 8 38.40 -8.18 32.15
C ALA A 8 37.75 -8.21 30.77
N VAL A 9 37.06 -7.12 30.42
CA VAL A 9 36.57 -6.82 29.07
C VAL A 9 37.78 -6.39 28.24
N THR A 10 38.28 -7.29 27.38
CA THR A 10 39.40 -6.96 26.50
C THR A 10 38.92 -6.14 25.30
N ALA A 11 39.31 -4.86 25.39
CA ALA A 11 39.37 -3.83 24.37
C ALA A 11 39.30 -4.28 22.90
N VAL A 12 38.29 -3.74 22.24
CA VAL A 12 38.28 -3.45 20.80
C VAL A 12 39.53 -2.64 20.45
N ARG A 13 40.36 -3.19 19.56
CA ARG A 13 41.33 -2.43 18.76
C ARG A 13 41.16 -2.83 17.31
N VAL A 14 40.28 -2.10 16.62
CA VAL A 14 40.21 -2.09 15.16
C VAL A 14 41.49 -1.42 14.67
N VAL A 15 42.48 -2.23 14.27
CA VAL A 15 43.66 -1.72 13.57
C VAL A 15 43.30 -1.62 12.11
N SER A 16 43.10 -0.38 11.70
CA SER A 16 42.98 0.10 10.34
C SER A 16 44.28 -0.13 9.57
N ALA A 17 44.23 -0.89 8.47
CA ALA A 17 45.17 -0.95 7.32
C ALA A 17 44.81 -2.24 6.54
N CYS A 18 44.62 -2.29 5.22
CA CYS A 18 45.25 -1.58 4.14
C CYS A 18 44.24 -1.29 3.02
N VAL A 19 44.17 -0.03 2.60
CA VAL A 19 43.62 0.38 1.32
C VAL A 19 44.70 0.17 0.26
N VAL A 20 44.45 -0.70 -0.72
CA VAL A 20 45.05 -0.59 -2.05
C VAL A 20 43.95 -0.88 -3.05
N VAL A 21 43.19 0.17 -3.38
CA VAL A 21 42.34 0.19 -4.58
C VAL A 21 43.14 0.94 -5.64
N ALA A 22 43.86 0.20 -6.47
CA ALA A 22 44.32 0.70 -7.76
C ALA A 22 43.34 0.14 -8.78
N PHE A 23 42.49 0.98 -9.38
CA PHE A 23 42.03 0.78 -10.76
C PHE A 23 41.33 2.05 -11.28
N LEU A 24 41.90 2.53 -12.38
CA LEU A 24 41.29 3.31 -13.47
C LEU A 24 41.09 4.81 -13.24
N ALA A 25 42.08 5.56 -13.76
CA ALA A 25 41.90 6.91 -14.26
C ALA A 25 40.75 6.94 -15.27
N GLY A 26 39.59 7.45 -14.86
CA GLY A 26 38.51 7.87 -15.73
C GLY A 26 38.47 9.40 -15.76
N CYS A 27 38.58 9.96 -16.96
CA CYS A 27 38.66 11.40 -17.20
C CYS A 27 37.48 12.17 -16.58
N ALA A 28 37.80 13.27 -15.89
CA ALA A 28 36.84 14.26 -15.43
C ALA A 28 36.23 15.00 -16.63
N GLY A 29 35.03 14.59 -17.04
CA GLY A 29 34.14 15.41 -17.85
C GLY A 29 33.12 16.08 -16.94
N SER A 30 33.28 17.38 -16.72
CA SER A 30 32.23 18.20 -16.10
C SER A 30 31.04 18.30 -17.05
N ALA A 31 30.13 17.34 -16.99
CA ALA A 31 28.81 17.48 -17.60
C ALA A 31 27.95 18.30 -16.63
N THR A 32 27.97 19.62 -16.81
CA THR A 32 26.87 20.47 -16.37
C THR A 32 25.59 19.82 -16.88
N ARG A 33 24.74 19.30 -15.98
CA ARG A 33 23.34 19.00 -16.30
C ARG A 33 22.66 20.35 -16.56
N GLN A 34 22.90 20.92 -17.73
CA GLN A 34 21.87 21.71 -18.34
C GLN A 34 20.77 20.72 -18.67
N GLY A 35 19.61 20.90 -18.04
CA GLY A 35 18.40 20.27 -18.52
C GLY A 35 18.31 20.59 -20.00
N MET A 36 18.48 19.57 -20.84
CA MET A 36 18.00 19.63 -22.20
C MET A 36 16.49 19.47 -22.06
N GLU A 37 15.82 20.54 -21.65
CA GLU A 37 14.41 20.69 -21.97
C GLU A 37 14.36 20.60 -23.49
N ALA A 38 13.65 19.59 -23.98
CA ALA A 38 13.27 19.56 -25.38
C ALA A 38 12.59 20.91 -25.63
N PRO A 39 13.04 21.68 -26.64
CA PRO A 39 12.38 22.92 -27.01
C PRO A 39 10.87 22.68 -27.12
N GLU A 40 10.04 23.61 -26.63
CA GLU A 40 8.56 23.51 -26.63
C GLU A 40 7.96 23.26 -28.02
N ASP A 41 8.78 23.34 -29.07
CA ASP A 41 8.48 23.10 -30.47
C ASP A 41 9.10 21.81 -31.04
N TYR A 42 9.67 20.91 -30.22
CA TYR A 42 10.20 19.61 -30.68
C TYR A 42 9.10 18.75 -31.34
N PHE A 43 7.87 18.82 -30.84
CA PHE A 43 6.69 18.19 -31.46
C PHE A 43 6.18 18.92 -32.71
N SER A 44 6.71 20.11 -33.00
CA SER A 44 6.28 20.98 -34.10
C SER A 44 7.20 20.91 -35.33
N MET A 45 8.31 20.17 -35.25
CA MET A 45 9.16 19.91 -36.42
C MET A 45 8.45 18.95 -37.38
N SER A 46 7.83 19.53 -38.42
CA SER A 46 7.38 18.78 -39.58
C SER A 46 8.60 18.24 -40.32
N LEU A 47 8.84 16.93 -40.22
CA LEU A 47 9.86 16.23 -41.01
C LEU A 47 9.62 16.51 -42.51
N PRO A 48 10.63 17.00 -43.26
CA PRO A 48 10.47 17.28 -44.68
C PRO A 48 10.19 15.98 -45.43
N GLY A 49 8.94 15.79 -45.87
CA GLY A 49 8.54 14.65 -46.69
C GLY A 49 7.31 13.87 -46.23
N MET A 50 6.76 14.13 -45.03
CA MET A 50 5.52 13.48 -44.59
C MET A 50 4.37 14.49 -44.52
N LYS A 51 3.50 14.47 -45.53
CA LYS A 51 2.24 15.21 -45.51
C LYS A 51 1.28 14.53 -44.52
N GLY A 52 0.96 15.21 -43.41
CA GLY A 52 -0.30 14.98 -42.68
C GLY A 52 -0.26 14.12 -41.41
N ALA A 53 0.85 14.06 -40.66
CA ALA A 53 0.82 13.46 -39.33
C ALA A 53 0.38 14.50 -38.30
N THR A 54 -0.91 14.48 -37.91
CA THR A 54 -1.30 15.04 -36.61
C THR A 54 -0.66 14.18 -35.52
N PRO A 55 -0.02 14.75 -34.49
CA PRO A 55 0.33 13.97 -33.31
C PRO A 55 -0.95 13.70 -32.53
N GLN A 56 -1.76 12.75 -33.02
CA GLN A 56 -2.71 12.09 -32.16
C GLN A 56 -1.91 11.26 -31.17
N MET A 57 -1.86 11.70 -29.91
CA MET A 57 -1.67 10.79 -28.79
C MET A 57 -2.64 9.63 -29.04
N SER A 58 -2.11 8.42 -29.27
CA SER A 58 -2.95 7.26 -29.55
C SER A 58 -3.98 7.14 -28.44
N PRO A 59 -5.28 7.01 -28.76
CA PRO A 59 -6.25 6.54 -27.78
C PRO A 59 -5.67 5.24 -27.22
N VAL A 60 -5.56 5.12 -25.90
CA VAL A 60 -5.21 3.85 -25.26
C VAL A 60 -6.08 2.77 -25.91
N ASP A 61 -5.46 1.83 -26.62
CA ASP A 61 -6.18 0.95 -27.54
C ASP A 61 -7.26 0.15 -26.78
N PRO A 62 -8.42 -0.15 -27.41
CA PRO A 62 -9.49 -0.95 -26.80
C PRO A 62 -9.01 -2.31 -26.28
N ILE A 63 -7.93 -2.84 -26.87
CA ILE A 63 -7.32 -4.11 -26.50
C ILE A 63 -6.68 -4.03 -25.11
N ASP A 64 -6.00 -2.95 -24.74
CA ASP A 64 -5.37 -2.81 -23.41
C ASP A 64 -6.41 -2.66 -22.29
N ALA A 65 -7.55 -2.03 -22.59
CA ALA A 65 -8.67 -1.95 -21.65
C ALA A 65 -9.32 -3.33 -21.46
N HIS A 66 -9.51 -4.08 -22.55
CA HIS A 66 -10.07 -5.43 -22.50
C HIS A 66 -9.15 -6.42 -21.78
N LEU A 67 -7.85 -6.42 -22.08
CA LEU A 67 -6.87 -7.27 -21.39
C LEU A 67 -6.79 -6.97 -19.90
N ARG A 68 -6.86 -5.69 -19.48
CA ARG A 68 -6.97 -5.32 -18.05
C ARG A 68 -8.25 -5.84 -17.42
N SER A 69 -9.39 -5.78 -18.11
CA SER A 69 -10.65 -6.32 -17.58
C SER A 69 -10.63 -7.84 -17.39
N LEU A 70 -9.87 -8.57 -18.21
CA LEU A 70 -9.69 -10.02 -18.07
C LEU A 70 -8.77 -10.39 -16.90
N GLN A 71 -7.88 -9.48 -16.49
CA GLN A 71 -6.89 -9.72 -15.44
C GLN A 71 -7.35 -9.22 -14.06
N THR A 72 -8.20 -8.19 -14.00
CA THR A 72 -8.69 -7.63 -12.73
C THR A 72 -9.81 -8.55 -12.19
N PRO A 73 -9.70 -9.10 -10.96
CA PRO A 73 -10.73 -9.94 -10.41
C PRO A 73 -12.01 -9.11 -10.25
N PRO A 74 -13.18 -9.73 -10.47
CA PRO A 74 -14.44 -9.02 -10.31
C PRO A 74 -14.60 -8.55 -8.86
N PRO A 75 -15.27 -7.41 -8.59
CA PRO A 75 -15.47 -6.90 -7.24
C PRO A 75 -16.07 -7.93 -6.26
N THR A 76 -16.88 -8.86 -6.79
CA THR A 76 -17.45 -9.99 -6.03
C THR A 76 -16.40 -10.94 -5.48
N ALA A 77 -15.33 -11.22 -6.23
CA ALA A 77 -14.24 -12.08 -5.77
C ALA A 77 -13.43 -11.43 -4.65
N ILE A 78 -13.15 -10.12 -4.75
CA ILE A 78 -12.47 -9.37 -3.69
C ILE A 78 -13.33 -9.39 -2.41
N ARG A 79 -14.62 -9.11 -2.54
CA ARG A 79 -15.57 -9.17 -1.42
C ARG A 79 -15.59 -10.55 -0.77
N GLN A 80 -15.66 -11.62 -1.55
CA GLN A 80 -15.64 -12.98 -1.02
C GLN A 80 -14.36 -13.27 -0.23
N ALA A 81 -13.20 -12.93 -0.79
CA ALA A 81 -11.92 -13.15 -0.12
C ALA A 81 -11.82 -12.37 1.21
N LEU A 82 -12.35 -11.15 1.26
CA LEU A 82 -12.43 -10.38 2.51
C LEU A 82 -13.37 -11.00 3.55
N LEU A 83 -14.46 -11.63 3.11
CA LEU A 83 -15.38 -12.33 4.02
C LEU A 83 -14.77 -13.62 4.57
N GLU A 84 -13.99 -14.34 3.76
CA GLU A 84 -13.21 -15.50 4.22
C GLU A 84 -12.17 -15.08 5.25
N GLN A 85 -11.48 -13.97 5.04
CA GLN A 85 -10.59 -13.38 6.03
C GLN A 85 -11.33 -12.97 7.31
N HIS A 86 -12.52 -12.38 7.21
CA HIS A 86 -13.33 -12.11 8.38
C HIS A 86 -13.65 -13.39 9.16
N GLN A 87 -13.98 -14.51 8.50
CA GLN A 87 -14.24 -15.77 9.21
C GLN A 87 -13.04 -16.26 10.02
N GLN A 88 -11.81 -16.03 9.54
CA GLN A 88 -10.59 -16.38 10.27
C GLN A 88 -10.37 -15.49 11.50
N TRP A 89 -10.62 -14.19 11.36
CA TRP A 89 -10.31 -13.21 12.40
C TRP A 89 -11.47 -12.93 13.36
N ALA A 90 -12.70 -13.30 13.01
CA ALA A 90 -13.92 -12.94 13.72
C ALA A 90 -13.82 -13.15 15.24
N GLY A 91 -14.15 -12.11 16.00
CA GLY A 91 -14.11 -12.14 17.46
C GLY A 91 -12.72 -12.06 18.09
N THR A 92 -11.63 -12.03 17.31
CA THR A 92 -10.28 -11.78 17.85
C THR A 92 -10.28 -10.48 18.66
N PRO A 93 -9.87 -10.50 19.96
CA PRO A 93 -9.94 -9.32 20.80
C PRO A 93 -9.08 -8.17 20.29
N TYR A 94 -9.50 -6.93 20.52
CA TYR A 94 -8.66 -5.79 20.22
C TYR A 94 -7.48 -5.71 21.21
N ARG A 95 -6.26 -5.56 20.69
CA ARG A 95 -5.07 -5.24 21.49
C ARG A 95 -4.17 -4.28 20.73
N ILE A 96 -3.94 -3.09 21.30
CA ILE A 96 -3.00 -2.10 20.73
C ILE A 96 -1.62 -2.74 20.55
N GLY A 97 -1.02 -2.60 19.36
CA GLY A 97 0.25 -3.24 19.02
C GLY A 97 0.14 -4.72 18.63
N GLY A 98 -0.99 -5.37 18.91
CA GLY A 98 -1.23 -6.79 18.63
C GLY A 98 -1.30 -7.11 17.13
N THR A 99 -0.87 -8.32 16.76
CA THR A 99 -0.75 -8.77 15.37
C THR A 99 -1.23 -10.22 15.15
N THR A 100 -1.87 -10.83 16.16
CA THR A 100 -2.19 -12.28 16.18
C THR A 100 -3.63 -12.53 16.61
N GLU A 101 -4.13 -13.76 16.46
CA GLU A 101 -5.48 -14.16 16.87
C GLU A 101 -5.73 -14.08 18.40
N ARG A 102 -4.67 -13.95 19.22
CA ARG A 102 -4.81 -13.66 20.66
C ARG A 102 -5.08 -12.19 20.96
N GLY A 103 -4.92 -11.34 19.96
CA GLY A 103 -5.17 -9.91 20.05
C GLY A 103 -4.54 -9.14 18.89
N ILE A 104 -5.34 -8.28 18.26
CA ILE A 104 -4.94 -7.50 17.10
C ILE A 104 -5.46 -6.07 17.18
N ASP A 105 -4.73 -5.10 16.60
CA ASP A 105 -5.25 -3.75 16.42
C ASP A 105 -5.74 -3.51 14.98
N CYS A 106 -6.36 -2.35 14.76
CA CYS A 106 -7.00 -2.02 13.50
C CYS A 106 -6.03 -2.01 12.31
N SER A 107 -4.86 -1.38 12.46
CA SER A 107 -3.87 -1.30 11.39
C SER A 107 -3.16 -2.63 11.14
N ALA A 108 -2.92 -3.44 12.18
CA ALA A 108 -2.39 -4.79 12.03
C ALA A 108 -3.37 -5.72 11.32
N LEU A 109 -4.67 -5.63 11.62
CA LEU A 109 -5.69 -6.41 10.91
C LEU A 109 -5.65 -6.09 9.42
N VAL A 110 -5.70 -4.80 9.06
CA VAL A 110 -5.59 -4.37 7.66
C VAL A 110 -4.31 -4.88 7.01
N ARG A 111 -3.16 -4.74 7.66
CA ARG A 111 -1.89 -5.23 7.13
C ARG A 111 -1.88 -6.74 6.90
N ASN A 112 -2.39 -7.53 7.85
CA ASN A 112 -2.43 -8.98 7.74
C ASN A 112 -3.35 -9.42 6.59
N VAL A 113 -4.59 -8.91 6.56
CA VAL A 113 -5.57 -9.25 5.51
C VAL A 113 -5.02 -8.92 4.12
N PHE A 114 -4.41 -7.75 3.94
CA PHE A 114 -3.85 -7.35 2.65
C PHE A 114 -2.62 -8.16 2.24
N ARG A 115 -1.75 -8.48 3.19
CA ARG A 115 -0.60 -9.37 2.95
C ARG A 115 -1.08 -10.76 2.52
N ASP A 116 -2.00 -11.34 3.26
CA ASP A 116 -2.38 -12.75 3.10
C ASP A 116 -3.29 -12.96 1.89
N THR A 117 -4.12 -11.98 1.55
CA THR A 117 -5.09 -12.08 0.46
C THR A 117 -4.57 -11.52 -0.85
N PHE A 118 -3.86 -10.39 -0.79
CA PHE A 118 -3.47 -9.60 -1.98
C PHE A 118 -1.95 -9.47 -2.13
N ASN A 119 -1.16 -10.11 -1.28
CA ASN A 119 0.30 -9.99 -1.25
C ASN A 119 0.78 -8.53 -1.22
N LEU A 120 -0.03 -7.62 -0.65
CA LEU A 120 0.27 -6.20 -0.54
C LEU A 120 0.72 -5.89 0.88
N GLN A 121 1.94 -5.39 1.01
CA GLN A 121 2.50 -5.08 2.31
C GLN A 121 2.23 -3.62 2.69
N LEU A 122 1.20 -3.42 3.52
CA LEU A 122 0.88 -2.10 4.06
C LEU A 122 1.76 -1.74 5.27
N PRO A 123 1.97 -0.44 5.54
CA PRO A 123 2.63 0.04 6.76
C PRO A 123 1.97 -0.47 8.04
N ARG A 124 2.70 -0.44 9.15
CA ARG A 124 2.22 -0.96 10.44
C ARG A 124 1.19 -0.05 11.11
N SER A 125 1.29 1.27 10.93
CA SER A 125 0.49 2.24 11.69
C SER A 125 -0.65 2.81 10.85
N THR A 126 -1.74 3.22 11.51
CA THR A 126 -2.84 3.92 10.85
C THR A 126 -2.39 5.28 10.31
N GLN A 127 -1.43 5.94 10.98
CA GLN A 127 -0.84 7.21 10.56
C GLN A 127 -0.10 7.10 9.23
N ASP A 128 0.53 5.96 8.95
CA ASP A 128 1.22 5.74 7.68
C ASP A 128 0.24 5.23 6.62
N GLN A 129 -0.62 4.26 6.97
CA GLN A 129 -1.61 3.67 6.05
C GLN A 129 -2.53 4.70 5.40
N VAL A 130 -2.80 5.83 6.06
CA VAL A 130 -3.67 6.88 5.51
C VAL A 130 -3.07 7.60 4.30
N HIS A 131 -1.76 7.47 4.08
CA HIS A 131 -1.04 8.03 2.92
C HIS A 131 -0.88 7.03 1.78
N GLU A 132 -1.28 5.76 1.99
CA GLU A 132 -1.15 4.72 0.98
C GLU A 132 -2.25 4.82 -0.07
N GLY A 133 -1.88 4.60 -1.33
CA GLY A 133 -2.80 4.63 -2.45
C GLY A 133 -3.40 6.01 -2.73
N ARG A 134 -4.46 6.04 -3.55
CA ARG A 134 -5.12 7.28 -3.95
C ARG A 134 -6.36 7.57 -3.11
N PRO A 135 -6.69 8.85 -2.84
CA PRO A 135 -7.94 9.21 -2.16
C PRO A 135 -9.16 8.83 -3.00
N ILE A 136 -10.25 8.45 -2.33
CA ILE A 136 -11.51 8.02 -2.94
C ILE A 136 -12.68 8.70 -2.24
N ASP A 137 -13.65 9.16 -3.04
CA ASP A 137 -14.92 9.66 -2.54
C ASP A 137 -15.79 8.53 -1.99
N ARG A 138 -16.55 8.81 -0.92
CA ARG A 138 -17.35 7.79 -0.23
C ARG A 138 -18.32 7.06 -1.17
N GLN A 139 -18.83 7.76 -2.19
CA GLN A 139 -19.78 7.23 -3.17
C GLN A 139 -19.11 6.28 -4.18
N GLU A 140 -17.79 6.32 -4.31
CA GLU A 140 -17.00 5.51 -5.24
C GLU A 140 -16.34 4.28 -4.58
N LEU A 141 -16.68 4.03 -3.32
CA LEU A 141 -16.12 2.94 -2.53
C LEU A 141 -16.36 1.57 -3.20
N GLN A 142 -15.28 0.78 -3.27
CA GLN A 142 -15.27 -0.57 -3.78
C GLN A 142 -14.65 -1.51 -2.75
N ALA A 143 -15.07 -2.78 -2.77
CA ALA A 143 -14.53 -3.79 -1.86
C ALA A 143 -12.99 -3.80 -1.93
N GLY A 144 -12.34 -3.75 -0.77
CA GLY A 144 -10.89 -3.61 -0.65
C GLY A 144 -10.40 -2.18 -0.47
N ASP A 145 -11.24 -1.15 -0.56
CA ASP A 145 -10.84 0.21 -0.19
C ASP A 145 -10.67 0.33 1.34
N LEU A 146 -9.71 1.15 1.77
CA LEU A 146 -9.49 1.45 3.18
C LEU A 146 -10.36 2.65 3.60
N VAL A 147 -11.09 2.49 4.70
CA VAL A 147 -11.91 3.54 5.32
C VAL A 147 -11.27 3.98 6.63
N PHE A 148 -11.10 5.29 6.80
CA PHE A 148 -10.44 5.88 7.96
C PHE A 148 -11.42 6.73 8.78
N PHE A 149 -11.24 6.69 10.10
CA PHE A 149 -12.11 7.37 11.05
C PHE A 149 -11.28 8.12 12.11
N ARG A 150 -11.88 9.15 12.68
CA ARG A 150 -11.36 9.96 13.78
C ARG A 150 -12.31 9.90 14.99
N PRO A 151 -12.43 8.75 15.67
CA PRO A 151 -13.25 8.64 16.86
C PRO A 151 -12.69 9.52 18.00
N PRO A 152 -13.47 9.80 19.06
CA PRO A 152 -12.98 10.55 20.20
C PRO A 152 -11.80 9.83 20.84
N GLY A 153 -10.70 10.53 21.05
CA GLY A 153 -9.47 9.99 21.60
C GLY A 153 -8.23 10.41 20.80
N ALA A 154 -7.09 9.80 21.14
CA ALA A 154 -5.79 10.16 20.56
C ALA A 154 -5.43 9.39 19.28
N TYR A 155 -6.27 8.45 18.84
CA TYR A 155 -5.92 7.50 17.78
C TYR A 155 -6.92 7.52 16.64
N ASN A 156 -6.39 7.50 15.41
CA ASN A 156 -7.18 7.25 14.22
C ASN A 156 -7.54 5.75 14.15
N HIS A 157 -8.66 5.45 13.49
CA HIS A 157 -9.12 4.09 13.27
C HIS A 157 -9.18 3.79 11.77
N VAL A 158 -9.00 2.52 11.41
CA VAL A 158 -9.00 2.05 10.01
C VAL A 158 -9.78 0.74 9.90
N GLY A 159 -10.44 0.56 8.76
CA GLY A 159 -11.07 -0.69 8.37
C GLY A 159 -11.02 -0.90 6.85
N ILE A 160 -11.46 -2.08 6.42
CA ILE A 160 -11.49 -2.49 5.02
C ILE A 160 -12.95 -2.50 4.57
N TYR A 161 -13.30 -1.70 3.57
CA TYR A 161 -14.62 -1.73 2.99
C TYR A 161 -14.85 -3.08 2.30
N VAL A 162 -15.94 -3.77 2.64
CA VAL A 162 -16.27 -5.09 2.07
C VAL A 162 -17.38 -5.01 1.03
N GLY A 163 -17.94 -3.83 0.78
CA GLY A 163 -19.09 -3.63 -0.10
C GLY A 163 -20.38 -3.37 0.67
N ASP A 164 -21.42 -2.96 -0.06
CA ASP A 164 -22.79 -2.79 0.44
C ASP A 164 -22.91 -1.89 1.69
N GLY A 165 -22.05 -0.87 1.84
CA GLY A 165 -22.05 0.00 3.01
C GLY A 165 -21.42 -0.62 4.27
N HIS A 166 -20.73 -1.76 4.17
CA HIS A 166 -20.14 -2.47 5.30
C HIS A 166 -18.61 -2.47 5.26
N PHE A 167 -17.98 -2.57 6.43
CA PHE A 167 -16.53 -2.64 6.54
C PHE A 167 -16.06 -3.56 7.68
N LEU A 168 -14.96 -4.28 7.43
CA LEU A 168 -14.26 -5.15 8.36
C LEU A 168 -13.25 -4.33 9.17
N HIS A 169 -13.26 -4.47 10.50
CA HIS A 169 -12.30 -3.79 11.36
C HIS A 169 -12.14 -4.49 12.73
N ALA A 170 -11.09 -4.13 13.46
CA ALA A 170 -10.92 -4.52 14.87
C ALA A 170 -11.59 -3.47 15.79
N SER A 171 -12.78 -3.78 16.31
CA SER A 171 -13.49 -2.96 17.31
C SER A 171 -12.84 -3.09 18.69
N THR A 172 -12.64 -1.95 19.37
CA THR A 172 -12.04 -1.92 20.71
C THR A 172 -12.85 -2.67 21.76
N SER A 173 -14.17 -2.76 21.60
CA SER A 173 -15.08 -3.43 22.55
C SER A 173 -15.53 -4.82 22.10
N GLN A 174 -15.59 -5.08 20.80
CA GLN A 174 -16.18 -6.31 20.25
C GLN A 174 -15.18 -7.20 19.51
N GLY A 175 -13.91 -6.79 19.41
CA GLY A 175 -12.91 -7.50 18.61
C GLY A 175 -13.15 -7.31 17.11
N VAL A 176 -12.64 -8.24 16.30
CA VAL A 176 -12.79 -8.17 14.83
C VAL A 176 -14.23 -8.47 14.42
N ILE A 177 -14.86 -7.50 13.76
CA ILE A 177 -16.27 -7.54 13.33
C ILE A 177 -16.45 -6.84 11.98
N ILE A 178 -17.62 -7.04 11.38
CA ILE A 178 -18.12 -6.22 10.28
C ILE A 178 -19.16 -5.22 10.83
N SER A 179 -18.96 -3.94 10.54
CA SER A 179 -19.86 -2.85 10.91
C SER A 179 -20.46 -2.19 9.67
N SER A 180 -21.62 -1.57 9.82
CA SER A 180 -22.22 -0.70 8.80
C SER A 180 -21.64 0.72 8.90
N LEU A 181 -21.26 1.30 7.75
CA LEU A 181 -20.90 2.71 7.61
C LEU A 181 -22.08 3.64 7.88
N ASP A 182 -23.32 3.15 7.79
CA ASP A 182 -24.52 3.93 8.06
C ASP A 182 -24.90 3.95 9.54
N ASN A 183 -24.14 3.26 10.40
CA ASN A 183 -24.25 3.46 11.83
C ASN A 183 -23.87 4.91 12.22
N ASN A 184 -24.70 5.56 13.05
CA ASN A 184 -24.50 6.94 13.49
C ASN A 184 -23.09 7.26 14.03
N TYR A 185 -22.47 6.32 14.73
CA TYR A 185 -21.11 6.48 15.24
C TYR A 185 -20.10 6.55 14.09
N TRP A 186 -20.13 5.58 13.18
CA TRP A 186 -19.20 5.52 12.05
C TRP A 186 -19.42 6.65 11.06
N GLN A 187 -20.68 7.05 10.81
CA GLN A 187 -20.98 8.24 10.02
C GLN A 187 -20.37 9.51 10.63
N ARG A 188 -20.53 9.71 11.94
CA ARG A 188 -20.04 10.91 12.63
C ARG A 188 -18.53 11.04 12.57
N TYR A 189 -17.81 9.93 12.63
CA TYR A 189 -16.34 9.93 12.73
C TYR A 189 -15.63 9.55 11.44
N TYR A 190 -16.35 9.32 10.34
CA TYR A 190 -15.75 9.08 9.03
C TYR A 190 -14.85 10.25 8.62
N TRP A 191 -13.63 9.94 8.16
CA TRP A 191 -12.64 10.94 7.80
C TRP A 191 -12.32 10.93 6.30
N GLN A 192 -11.80 9.81 5.78
CA GLN A 192 -11.43 9.69 4.37
C GLN A 192 -11.32 8.22 3.97
N SER A 193 -11.21 7.97 2.66
CA SER A 193 -10.97 6.64 2.11
C SER A 193 -9.83 6.62 1.11
N ARG A 194 -9.19 5.45 0.97
CA ARG A 194 -8.04 5.23 0.10
C ARG A 194 -8.19 3.92 -0.69
N ARG A 195 -7.87 3.96 -1.98
CA ARG A 195 -7.71 2.75 -2.82
C ARG A 195 -6.24 2.40 -2.94
N THR A 196 -5.87 1.26 -2.38
CA THR A 196 -4.50 0.71 -2.43
C THR A 196 -4.38 -0.44 -3.42
N LEU A 197 -5.49 -1.09 -3.77
CA LEU A 197 -5.55 -2.13 -4.80
C LEU A 197 -5.79 -1.47 -6.16
N GLU A 198 -4.69 -1.13 -6.85
CA GLU A 198 -4.77 -0.70 -8.24
C GLU A 198 -4.93 -1.91 -9.18
N PRO A 199 -5.61 -1.76 -10.34
CA PRO A 199 -5.83 -2.85 -11.29
C PRO A 199 -4.55 -3.59 -11.69
N THR A 200 -3.41 -2.91 -11.74
CA THR A 200 -2.11 -3.52 -12.02
C THR A 200 -1.70 -4.55 -10.96
N ASN A 201 -1.97 -4.27 -9.68
CA ASN A 201 -1.66 -5.19 -8.57
C ASN A 201 -2.62 -6.38 -8.60
N LEU A 202 -3.88 -6.12 -8.93
CA LEU A 202 -4.93 -7.11 -9.06
C LEU A 202 -4.75 -8.05 -10.27
N ALA A 203 -4.23 -7.54 -11.38
CA ALA A 203 -3.93 -8.31 -12.58
C ALA A 203 -2.90 -9.43 -12.34
N GLN A 204 -1.92 -9.15 -11.49
CA GLN A 204 -0.93 -10.14 -11.07
C GLN A 204 -1.56 -11.23 -10.18
N LEU A 205 -2.57 -10.88 -9.38
CA LEU A 205 -3.30 -11.79 -8.50
C LEU A 205 -4.34 -12.65 -9.23
N GLY A 206 -4.98 -12.12 -10.29
CA GLY A 206 -6.00 -12.83 -11.08
C GLY A 206 -5.56 -14.17 -11.65
N SER A 207 -4.25 -14.32 -11.94
CA SER A 207 -3.62 -15.58 -12.36
C SER A 207 -3.68 -16.72 -11.33
N ARG A 208 -3.98 -16.41 -10.05
CA ARG A 208 -4.11 -17.38 -8.95
C ARG A 208 -5.55 -17.75 -8.63
N PHE A 209 -6.51 -16.88 -8.91
CA PHE A 209 -7.94 -17.15 -8.69
C PHE A 209 -8.57 -18.04 -9.78
N THR A 210 -7.83 -18.33 -10.86
CA THR A 210 -8.26 -19.16 -12.00
C THR A 210 -7.70 -20.59 -11.97
N GLN A 211 -7.02 -20.99 -10.90
CA GLN A 211 -6.54 -22.36 -10.68
C GLN A 211 -7.43 -23.14 -9.73
#